data_AF-S4Y3Y3-F1
#
_entry.id   AF-S4Y3Y3-F1
#
_cell.length_a   1.000
_cell.length_b   1.000
_cell.length_c   1.000
_cell.angle_alpha   90.00
_cell.angle_beta   90.00
_cell.angle_gamma   90.00
#
_symmetry.space_group_name_H-M   'P 1'
#
loop_
_entity.id
_entity.type
_entity.pdbx_description
1 polymer ?
#
loop_
_entity_poly.entity_id
_entity_poly.type
_entity_poly.pdbx_seq_one_letter_code
_entity_poly.pdbx_strand_id
1 'polypeptide(L)'
;MKHNIDELLDIVYRYYPRGVGITEDGDIDDQLCIGTEEHDRLVRARIQASKSDRWRSLRRRIRDGFPGRFMDHSLHLPAGGCDACYSFSIDMPESTGRTLWFHVSFLVPYYIVHSSRTVDIVKQTRDLFVVTFRGTRFVVSLSPFDPRFVARPDDRQRFTVVRREYAAFELLPEEQPCATWISGDIEATFGCERMPPEIGTVLVPDVLAGLRLPGEVRLYDCLFTDHHRWVEPSPSDEPAPGVEVEASNLTEPLVAVLTVLGALYDLLWTLMPELQSGACYCVVRTDGVLHKEEMVKALAKIRVLLEPPKTARGIAAKRELEAATRELEALVASWDGEGAPPSAMVAWASRFLESCLVDADP
;
A
#
# COMPACT_ATOMS: atom_id res chain seq x y z
N MET A 1 -1.73 -22.54 -28.81
CA MET A 1 -2.57 -21.76 -27.89
C MET A 1 -3.98 -22.34 -27.88
N LYS A 2 -4.43 -22.83 -26.72
CA LYS A 2 -5.70 -23.53 -26.51
C LYS A 2 -6.94 -22.64 -26.47
N HIS A 3 -6.78 -21.37 -26.11
CA HIS A 3 -7.84 -20.39 -26.02
C HIS A 3 -7.41 -19.10 -26.72
N ASN A 4 -8.35 -18.40 -27.35
CA ASN A 4 -8.16 -17.01 -27.77
C ASN A 4 -8.41 -16.04 -26.59
N ILE A 5 -8.16 -14.74 -26.80
CA ILE A 5 -8.29 -13.73 -25.74
C ILE A 5 -9.74 -13.63 -25.23
N ASP A 6 -10.73 -13.65 -26.12
CA ASP A 6 -12.15 -13.54 -25.74
C ASP A 6 -12.58 -14.74 -24.89
N GLU A 7 -12.13 -15.94 -25.23
CA GLU A 7 -12.38 -17.15 -24.43
C GLU A 7 -11.73 -17.07 -23.04
N LEU A 8 -10.55 -16.47 -22.92
CA LEU A 8 -9.90 -16.25 -21.63
C LEU A 8 -10.66 -15.22 -20.80
N LEU A 9 -11.12 -14.12 -21.42
CA LEU A 9 -11.95 -13.11 -20.75
C LEU A 9 -13.27 -13.72 -20.26
N ASP A 10 -13.94 -14.53 -21.09
CA ASP A 10 -15.15 -15.25 -20.70
C ASP A 10 -14.94 -16.16 -19.49
N ILE A 11 -13.75 -16.77 -19.36
CA ILE A 11 -13.40 -17.55 -18.18
C ILE A 11 -13.20 -16.62 -16.98
N VAL A 12 -12.46 -15.52 -17.12
CA VAL A 12 -12.25 -14.53 -16.05
C VAL A 12 -13.59 -14.02 -15.51
N TYR A 13 -14.53 -13.65 -16.39
CA TYR A 13 -15.84 -13.13 -15.98
C TYR A 13 -16.75 -14.14 -15.26
N ARG A 14 -16.39 -15.44 -15.24
CA ARG A 14 -17.08 -16.43 -14.39
C ARG A 14 -16.61 -16.39 -12.94
N TYR A 15 -15.45 -15.81 -12.68
CA TYR A 15 -14.79 -15.82 -11.35
C TYR A 15 -14.57 -14.42 -10.78
N TYR A 16 -14.64 -13.39 -11.64
CA TYR A 16 -14.43 -12.00 -11.28
C TYR A 16 -15.64 -11.16 -11.71
N PRO A 17 -16.34 -10.50 -10.78
CA PRO A 17 -17.53 -9.73 -11.10
C PRO A 17 -17.17 -8.46 -11.86
N ARG A 18 -17.98 -8.13 -12.88
CA ARG A 18 -17.75 -6.97 -13.74
C ARG A 18 -18.32 -5.69 -13.12
N GLY A 19 -17.50 -4.65 -13.01
CA GLY A 19 -17.89 -3.33 -12.52
C GLY A 19 -18.33 -3.29 -11.06
N VAL A 20 -18.03 -4.32 -10.28
CA VAL A 20 -18.34 -4.40 -8.84
C VAL A 20 -17.11 -3.99 -8.03
N GLY A 21 -17.33 -3.33 -6.90
CA GLY A 21 -16.26 -2.93 -5.97
C GLY A 21 -15.63 -1.56 -6.24
N ILE A 22 -16.22 -0.76 -7.14
CA ILE A 22 -15.89 0.67 -7.28
C ILE A 22 -16.98 1.48 -6.58
N THR A 23 -16.60 2.30 -5.61
CA THR A 23 -17.51 3.26 -4.95
C THR A 23 -17.79 4.46 -5.87
N GLU A 24 -18.79 5.29 -5.53
CA GLU A 24 -19.10 6.52 -6.29
C GLU A 24 -17.92 7.50 -6.36
N ASP A 25 -17.01 7.43 -5.37
CA ASP A 25 -15.79 8.25 -5.28
C ASP A 25 -14.60 7.65 -6.05
N GLY A 26 -14.75 6.46 -6.65
CA GLY A 26 -13.67 5.76 -7.38
C GLY A 26 -12.75 4.92 -6.50
N ASP A 27 -13.00 4.84 -5.20
CA ASP A 27 -12.27 3.98 -4.26
C ASP A 27 -12.74 2.51 -4.36
N ILE A 28 -11.84 1.59 -3.97
CA ILE A 28 -12.09 0.14 -3.97
C ILE A 28 -12.87 -0.27 -2.71
N ASP A 29 -14.00 -0.95 -2.90
CA ASP A 29 -14.70 -1.69 -1.85
C ASP A 29 -14.70 -3.19 -2.15
N ASP A 30 -13.65 -3.88 -1.66
CA ASP A 30 -13.49 -5.32 -1.80
C ASP A 30 -14.64 -6.13 -1.18
N GLN A 31 -15.37 -5.57 -0.20
CA GLN A 31 -16.49 -6.27 0.44
C GLN A 31 -17.64 -6.52 -0.55
N LEU A 32 -17.84 -5.61 -1.50
CA LEU A 32 -18.83 -5.79 -2.56
C LEU A 32 -18.48 -6.97 -3.46
N CYS A 33 -17.20 -7.17 -3.76
CA CYS A 33 -16.72 -8.31 -4.54
C CYS A 33 -16.90 -9.63 -3.78
N ILE A 34 -16.60 -9.67 -2.48
CA ILE A 34 -16.72 -10.87 -1.63
C ILE A 34 -18.15 -11.41 -1.61
N GLY A 35 -19.16 -10.55 -1.69
CA GLY A 35 -20.57 -10.95 -1.71
C GLY A 35 -21.10 -11.51 -3.04
N THR A 36 -20.28 -11.58 -4.09
CA THR A 36 -20.72 -12.00 -5.44
C THR A 36 -20.67 -13.51 -5.65
N GLU A 37 -21.51 -14.02 -6.54
CA GLU A 37 -21.49 -15.44 -6.92
C GLU A 37 -20.18 -15.83 -7.61
N GLU A 38 -19.62 -14.92 -8.41
CA GLU A 38 -18.31 -15.03 -9.07
C GLU A 38 -17.20 -15.30 -8.06
N HIS A 39 -17.10 -14.48 -7.01
CA HIS A 39 -16.12 -14.66 -5.94
C HIS A 39 -16.30 -16.01 -5.23
N ASP A 40 -17.54 -16.36 -4.94
CA ASP A 40 -17.92 -17.65 -4.36
C ASP A 40 -17.47 -18.83 -5.24
N ARG A 41 -17.63 -18.74 -6.56
CA ARG A 41 -17.13 -19.74 -7.53
C ARG A 41 -15.60 -19.85 -7.46
N LEU A 42 -14.90 -18.72 -7.34
CA LEU A 42 -13.43 -18.69 -7.24
C LEU A 42 -12.93 -19.30 -5.94
N VAL A 43 -13.54 -18.97 -4.81
CA VAL A 43 -13.25 -19.57 -3.50
C VAL A 43 -13.45 -21.09 -3.53
N ARG A 44 -14.56 -21.57 -4.12
CA ARG A 44 -14.79 -23.00 -4.31
C ARG A 44 -13.73 -23.65 -5.19
N ALA A 45 -13.31 -22.99 -6.27
CA ALA A 45 -12.25 -23.47 -7.15
C ALA A 45 -10.91 -23.61 -6.40
N ARG A 46 -10.53 -22.62 -5.57
CA ARG A 46 -9.33 -22.67 -4.71
C ARG A 46 -9.35 -23.84 -3.73
N ILE A 47 -10.46 -23.98 -2.99
CA ILE A 47 -10.63 -25.06 -2.02
C ILE A 47 -10.56 -26.42 -2.73
N GLN A 48 -11.17 -26.54 -3.91
CA GLN A 48 -11.13 -27.77 -4.68
C GLN A 48 -9.72 -28.06 -5.21
N ALA A 49 -9.02 -27.05 -5.71
CA ALA A 49 -7.64 -27.15 -6.17
C ALA A 49 -6.71 -27.64 -5.04
N SER A 50 -6.93 -27.18 -3.79
CA SER A 50 -6.12 -27.58 -2.63
C SER A 50 -6.14 -29.09 -2.36
N LYS A 51 -7.20 -29.80 -2.79
CA LYS A 51 -7.40 -31.24 -2.56
C LYS A 51 -6.71 -32.12 -3.61
N SER A 52 -6.19 -31.52 -4.69
CA SER A 52 -5.62 -32.21 -5.85
C SER A 52 -4.44 -33.14 -5.51
N ASP A 53 -4.60 -34.44 -5.80
CA ASP A 53 -3.52 -35.43 -5.73
C ASP A 53 -2.42 -35.15 -6.76
N ARG A 54 -2.78 -34.57 -7.91
CA ARG A 54 -1.84 -34.18 -8.97
C ARG A 54 -0.85 -33.14 -8.46
N TRP A 55 -1.37 -32.11 -7.78
CA TRP A 55 -0.54 -31.08 -7.16
C TRP A 55 0.38 -31.65 -6.08
N ARG A 56 -0.17 -32.46 -5.17
CA ARG A 56 0.63 -33.12 -4.11
C ARG A 56 1.74 -33.99 -4.68
N SER A 57 1.48 -34.70 -5.77
CA SER A 57 2.46 -35.55 -6.45
C SER A 57 3.56 -34.76 -7.14
N LEU A 58 3.20 -33.70 -7.89
CA LEU A 58 4.17 -32.80 -8.53
C LEU A 58 5.09 -32.16 -7.49
N ARG A 59 4.53 -31.61 -6.41
CA ARG A 59 5.31 -31.03 -5.30
C ARG A 59 6.32 -31.99 -4.69
N ARG A 60 5.97 -33.27 -4.58
CA ARG A 60 6.90 -34.28 -4.04
C ARG A 60 8.08 -34.44 -4.99
N ARG A 61 7.83 -34.64 -6.28
CA ARG A 61 8.89 -34.81 -7.29
C ARG A 61 9.81 -33.59 -7.39
N ILE A 62 9.24 -32.38 -7.39
CA ILE A 62 10.02 -31.14 -7.42
C ILE A 62 10.88 -31.01 -6.16
N ARG A 63 10.32 -31.27 -4.97
CA ARG A 63 11.08 -31.21 -3.72
C ARG A 63 12.21 -32.24 -3.67
N ASP A 64 11.98 -33.43 -4.19
CA ASP A 64 12.98 -34.49 -4.27
C ASP A 64 14.10 -34.13 -5.28
N GLY A 65 13.75 -33.47 -6.39
CA GLY A 65 14.70 -32.96 -7.38
C GLY A 65 15.48 -31.71 -6.95
N PHE A 66 14.90 -30.90 -6.06
CA PHE A 66 15.46 -29.64 -5.57
C PHE A 66 15.42 -29.56 -4.03
N PRO A 67 16.17 -30.44 -3.34
CA PRO A 67 16.14 -30.51 -1.88
C PRO A 67 16.61 -29.19 -1.26
N GLY A 68 15.84 -28.66 -0.31
CA GLY A 68 16.15 -27.42 0.42
C GLY A 68 15.95 -26.11 -0.37
N ARG A 69 15.55 -26.18 -1.65
CA ARG A 69 15.39 -24.99 -2.52
C ARG A 69 13.95 -24.72 -2.95
N PHE A 70 13.03 -25.64 -2.64
CA PHE A 70 11.63 -25.55 -3.00
C PHE A 70 10.81 -24.82 -1.92
N MET A 71 10.06 -23.79 -2.33
CA MET A 71 9.09 -23.09 -1.48
C MET A 71 7.69 -23.22 -2.07
N ASP A 72 6.73 -23.64 -1.25
CA ASP A 72 5.32 -23.75 -1.63
C ASP A 72 4.54 -22.51 -1.21
N HIS A 73 4.00 -21.78 -2.19
CA HIS A 73 3.20 -20.57 -1.97
C HIS A 73 1.69 -20.85 -2.01
N SER A 74 1.28 -22.09 -2.28
CA SER A 74 -0.14 -22.48 -2.42
C SER A 74 -0.82 -22.84 -1.09
N LEU A 75 -0.20 -22.54 0.05
CA LEU A 75 -0.66 -22.97 1.38
C LEU A 75 -1.98 -22.30 1.80
N HIS A 76 -2.36 -21.19 1.16
CA HIS A 76 -3.58 -20.44 1.42
C HIS A 76 -4.83 -21.02 0.71
N LEU A 77 -4.66 -21.88 -0.30
CA LEU A 77 -5.77 -22.44 -1.09
C LEU A 77 -6.85 -23.19 -0.26
N PRO A 78 -6.51 -24.00 0.77
CA PRO A 78 -7.52 -24.68 1.60
C PRO A 78 -8.48 -23.73 2.34
N ALA A 79 -8.01 -22.51 2.64
CA ALA A 79 -8.82 -21.47 3.28
C ALA A 79 -9.59 -20.61 2.25
N GLY A 80 -9.46 -20.91 0.96
CA GLY A 80 -10.03 -20.09 -0.11
C GLY A 80 -9.33 -18.74 -0.28
N GLY A 81 -8.03 -18.67 0.07
CA GLY A 81 -7.21 -17.45 0.09
C GLY A 81 -7.03 -16.76 -1.26
N CYS A 82 -5.87 -16.17 -1.51
CA CYS A 82 -5.57 -15.50 -2.78
C CYS A 82 -5.37 -16.50 -3.96
N ASP A 83 -5.09 -15.96 -5.15
CA ASP A 83 -4.65 -16.69 -6.36
C ASP A 83 -5.66 -17.60 -7.08
N ALA A 84 -5.42 -17.77 -8.39
CA ALA A 84 -6.12 -18.66 -9.31
C ALA A 84 -5.21 -19.81 -9.80
N CYS A 85 -4.10 -20.06 -9.09
CA CYS A 85 -3.10 -21.04 -9.47
C CYS A 85 -2.49 -21.82 -8.29
N TYR A 86 -1.81 -22.92 -8.60
CA TYR A 86 -0.75 -23.46 -7.77
C TYR A 86 0.51 -22.65 -7.97
N SER A 87 1.04 -22.05 -6.92
CA SER A 87 2.27 -21.25 -6.91
C SER A 87 3.37 -21.91 -6.08
N PHE A 88 4.58 -21.90 -6.61
CA PHE A 88 5.80 -22.30 -5.91
C PHE A 88 7.03 -21.62 -6.50
N SER A 89 8.13 -21.61 -5.75
CA SER A 89 9.41 -21.09 -6.22
C SER A 89 10.57 -22.04 -5.96
N ILE A 90 11.63 -21.87 -6.75
CA ILE A 90 12.92 -22.54 -6.61
C ILE A 90 14.00 -21.48 -6.42
N ASP A 91 14.70 -21.56 -5.30
CA ASP A 91 15.89 -20.75 -5.06
C ASP A 91 17.03 -21.31 -5.91
N MET A 92 17.56 -20.49 -6.82
CA MET A 92 18.71 -20.86 -7.63
C MET A 92 19.98 -20.77 -6.78
N PRO A 93 21.05 -21.53 -7.12
CA PRO A 93 22.31 -21.50 -6.35
C PRO A 93 22.85 -20.06 -6.16
N GLU A 94 23.55 -19.83 -5.05
CA GLU A 94 24.05 -18.49 -4.64
C GLU A 94 24.80 -17.74 -5.74
N SER A 95 25.47 -18.44 -6.65
CA SER A 95 26.15 -17.86 -7.82
C SER A 95 25.24 -17.06 -8.74
N THR A 96 23.92 -17.30 -8.68
CA THR A 96 22.89 -16.58 -9.43
C THR A 96 22.08 -15.64 -8.54
N GLY A 97 21.92 -15.94 -7.24
CA GLY A 97 21.19 -15.12 -6.27
C GLY A 97 19.72 -14.83 -6.65
N ARG A 98 19.10 -15.71 -7.46
CA ARG A 98 17.76 -15.49 -8.05
C ARG A 98 16.77 -16.58 -7.66
N THR A 99 15.50 -16.22 -7.72
CA THR A 99 14.37 -17.13 -7.48
C THR A 99 13.60 -17.33 -8.77
N LEU A 100 13.35 -18.58 -9.15
CA LEU A 100 12.44 -18.93 -10.23
C LEU A 100 11.05 -19.21 -9.68
N TRP A 101 10.06 -18.58 -10.28
CA TRP A 101 8.65 -18.70 -9.91
C TRP A 101 7.89 -19.51 -10.94
N PHE A 102 7.02 -20.38 -10.45
CA PHE A 102 6.17 -21.25 -11.25
C PHE A 102 4.74 -21.11 -10.77
N HIS A 103 3.85 -20.82 -11.71
CA HIS A 103 2.42 -20.70 -11.43
C HIS A 103 1.64 -21.57 -12.42
N VAL A 104 0.80 -22.47 -11.92
CA VAL A 104 -0.02 -23.39 -12.73
C VAL A 104 -1.48 -23.08 -12.46
N SER A 105 -2.18 -22.51 -13.43
CA SER A 105 -3.58 -22.13 -13.25
C SER A 105 -4.44 -23.39 -13.06
N PHE A 106 -5.39 -23.32 -12.14
CA PHE A 106 -6.45 -24.34 -12.02
C PHE A 106 -7.76 -23.89 -12.69
N LEU A 107 -7.81 -22.66 -13.22
CA LEU A 107 -8.94 -22.14 -14.00
C LEU A 107 -8.78 -22.42 -15.49
N VAL A 108 -7.55 -22.39 -15.98
CA VAL A 108 -7.21 -22.58 -17.40
C VAL A 108 -6.03 -23.54 -17.57
N PRO A 109 -5.90 -24.24 -18.72
CA PRO A 109 -4.83 -25.21 -18.94
C PRO A 109 -3.51 -24.54 -19.32
N TYR A 110 -3.07 -23.57 -18.52
CA TYR A 110 -1.84 -22.81 -18.71
C TYR A 110 -0.97 -22.76 -17.46
N TYR A 111 0.33 -22.65 -17.68
CA TYR A 111 1.29 -22.30 -16.65
C TYR A 111 2.18 -21.14 -17.09
N ILE A 112 2.84 -20.51 -16.13
CA ILE A 112 3.89 -19.52 -16.36
C ILE A 112 5.13 -19.83 -15.54
N VAL A 113 6.26 -19.38 -16.07
CA VAL A 113 7.57 -19.40 -15.42
C VAL A 113 8.21 -18.05 -15.63
N HIS A 114 8.69 -17.45 -14.55
CA HIS A 114 9.41 -16.19 -14.59
C HIS A 114 10.49 -16.15 -13.50
N SER A 115 11.51 -15.33 -13.71
CA SER A 115 12.38 -14.86 -12.63
C SER A 115 11.91 -13.49 -12.16
N SER A 116 12.53 -13.00 -11.10
CA SER A 116 12.40 -11.62 -10.67
C SER A 116 13.57 -10.79 -11.23
N ARG A 117 13.26 -9.61 -11.78
CA ARG A 117 14.25 -8.59 -12.12
C ARG A 117 13.97 -7.31 -11.36
N THR A 118 15.07 -6.65 -10.99
CA THR A 118 15.03 -5.30 -10.43
C THR A 118 15.42 -4.29 -11.50
N VAL A 119 14.70 -3.19 -11.58
CA VAL A 119 15.12 -1.96 -12.26
C VAL A 119 15.25 -0.81 -11.27
N ASP A 120 16.27 0.01 -11.48
CA ASP A 120 16.51 1.24 -10.74
C ASP A 120 15.98 2.41 -11.56
N ILE A 121 14.92 3.06 -11.09
CA ILE A 121 14.30 4.20 -11.76
C ILE A 121 14.72 5.48 -11.04
N VAL A 122 15.46 6.34 -11.74
CA VAL A 122 15.84 7.65 -11.21
C VAL A 122 14.64 8.59 -11.31
N LYS A 123 14.17 9.10 -10.17
CA LYS A 123 13.06 10.05 -10.08
C LYS A 123 13.50 11.35 -9.46
N GLN A 124 13.05 12.45 -10.06
CA GLN A 124 13.05 13.73 -9.35
C GLN A 124 12.04 13.65 -8.21
N THR A 125 12.45 14.06 -7.01
CA THR A 125 11.55 14.07 -5.85
C THR A 125 10.46 15.12 -6.00
N ARG A 126 9.29 14.86 -5.43
CA ARG A 126 8.17 15.80 -5.48
C ARG A 126 8.44 17.01 -4.59
N ASP A 127 7.73 18.10 -4.85
CA ASP A 127 7.61 19.24 -3.93
C ASP A 127 6.72 18.86 -2.74
N LEU A 128 7.17 17.84 -2.00
CA LEU A 128 6.53 17.30 -0.82
C LEU A 128 7.58 16.63 0.06
N PHE A 129 7.51 16.87 1.35
CA PHE A 129 8.36 16.19 2.32
C PHE A 129 7.60 15.70 3.55
N VAL A 130 8.18 14.72 4.20
CA VAL A 130 7.68 14.10 5.42
C VAL A 130 8.61 14.46 6.56
N VAL A 131 8.04 14.90 7.67
CA VAL A 131 8.80 15.21 8.89
C VAL A 131 8.08 14.63 10.10
N THR A 132 8.84 13.95 10.95
CA THR A 132 8.37 13.56 12.29
C THR A 132 8.74 14.68 13.25
N PHE A 133 7.73 15.36 13.79
CA PHE A 133 7.89 16.47 14.71
C PHE A 133 7.09 16.20 15.98
N ARG A 134 7.77 16.17 17.13
CA ARG A 134 7.17 15.92 18.45
C ARG A 134 6.23 14.70 18.48
N GLY A 135 6.66 13.58 17.87
CA GLY A 135 5.89 12.34 17.81
C GLY A 135 4.79 12.30 16.74
N THR A 136 4.52 13.41 16.06
CA THR A 136 3.53 13.48 14.97
C THR A 136 4.21 13.43 13.60
N ARG A 137 3.69 12.61 12.69
CA ARG A 137 4.16 12.54 11.31
C ARG A 137 3.38 13.52 10.43
N PHE A 138 4.08 14.51 9.89
CA PHE A 138 3.53 15.50 8.96
C PHE A 138 3.95 15.19 7.52
N VAL A 139 3.02 15.36 6.59
CA VAL A 139 3.25 15.41 5.15
C VAL A 139 3.01 16.85 4.70
N VAL A 140 4.08 17.52 4.30
CA VAL A 140 4.09 18.94 3.94
C VAL A 140 4.19 19.08 2.43
N SER A 141 3.21 19.71 1.80
CA SER A 141 3.13 19.91 0.33
C SER A 141 3.93 21.14 -0.12
N LEU A 142 5.21 21.18 0.27
CA LEU A 142 6.17 22.22 -0.07
C LEU A 142 7.46 21.60 -0.58
N SER A 143 8.24 22.38 -1.33
CA SER A 143 9.54 21.91 -1.81
C SER A 143 10.51 21.72 -0.64
N PRO A 144 11.10 20.52 -0.45
CA PRO A 144 12.14 20.30 0.56
C PRO A 144 13.44 21.05 0.27
N PHE A 145 13.56 21.62 -0.93
CA PHE A 145 14.73 22.38 -1.37
C PHE A 145 14.55 23.89 -1.27
N ASP A 146 13.38 24.35 -0.82
CA ASP A 146 13.12 25.78 -0.63
C ASP A 146 13.66 26.24 0.73
N PRO A 147 14.68 27.13 0.75
CA PRO A 147 15.31 27.59 1.97
C PRO A 147 14.38 28.40 2.88
N ARG A 148 13.21 28.83 2.39
CA ARG A 148 12.17 29.46 3.20
C ARG A 148 11.52 28.49 4.20
N PHE A 149 11.62 27.19 3.95
CA PHE A 149 10.98 26.14 4.76
C PHE A 149 11.99 25.17 5.37
N VAL A 150 13.06 24.84 4.63
CA VAL A 150 14.13 23.94 5.06
C VAL A 150 15.45 24.72 5.13
N ALA A 151 15.98 24.95 6.33
CA ALA A 151 17.18 25.75 6.56
C ALA A 151 18.46 25.13 5.96
N ARG A 152 18.50 23.80 5.81
CA ARG A 152 19.63 23.05 5.26
C ARG A 152 19.14 22.01 4.27
N PRO A 153 18.75 22.41 3.05
CA PRO A 153 18.28 21.47 2.04
C PRO A 153 19.44 20.59 1.57
N ASP A 154 19.22 19.28 1.49
CA ASP A 154 20.19 18.35 0.92
C ASP A 154 19.91 18.16 -0.58
N ASP A 155 20.64 18.89 -1.43
CA ASP A 155 20.49 18.80 -2.88
C ASP A 155 20.71 17.40 -3.44
N ARG A 156 21.37 16.49 -2.70
CA ARG A 156 21.52 15.08 -3.08
C ARG A 156 20.18 14.34 -3.09
N GLN A 157 19.17 14.83 -2.37
CA GLN A 157 17.83 14.24 -2.32
C GLN A 157 16.92 14.73 -3.45
N ARG A 158 17.38 15.62 -4.35
CA ARG A 158 16.60 16.07 -5.52
C ARG A 158 16.26 14.94 -6.47
N PHE A 159 17.10 13.92 -6.50
CA PHE A 159 16.86 12.69 -7.22
C PHE A 159 16.95 11.52 -6.27
N THR A 160 16.09 10.53 -6.47
CA THR A 160 16.18 9.28 -5.74
C THR A 160 16.01 8.10 -6.67
N VAL A 161 16.67 7.01 -6.30
CA VAL A 161 16.60 5.75 -7.01
C VAL A 161 15.45 4.96 -6.43
N VAL A 162 14.40 4.82 -7.22
CA VAL A 162 13.25 3.99 -6.89
C VAL A 162 13.51 2.60 -7.43
N ARG A 163 13.89 1.70 -6.53
CA ARG A 163 14.09 0.29 -6.85
C ARG A 163 12.72 -0.39 -7.04
N ARG A 164 12.51 -1.03 -8.18
CA ARG A 164 11.28 -1.78 -8.49
C ARG A 164 11.58 -3.18 -8.98
N GLU A 165 10.74 -4.10 -8.56
CA GLU A 165 10.80 -5.50 -8.93
C GLU A 165 9.69 -5.83 -9.94
N TYR A 166 10.00 -6.65 -10.94
CA TYR A 166 9.03 -7.12 -11.93
C TYR A 166 9.35 -8.54 -12.41
N ALA A 167 8.34 -9.22 -12.94
CA ALA A 167 8.45 -10.56 -13.50
C ALA A 167 9.14 -10.52 -14.87
N ALA A 168 10.21 -11.30 -15.01
CA ALA A 168 10.94 -11.44 -16.27
C ALA A 168 10.74 -12.85 -16.84
N PHE A 169 10.18 -12.92 -18.05
CA PHE A 169 9.91 -14.19 -18.73
C PHE A 169 11.10 -14.71 -19.55
N GLU A 170 12.05 -13.82 -19.87
CA GLU A 170 13.36 -14.14 -20.44
C GLU A 170 14.30 -14.64 -19.34
N LEU A 171 14.38 -15.97 -19.24
CA LEU A 171 15.23 -16.64 -18.28
C LEU A 171 16.69 -16.63 -18.74
N LEU A 172 17.60 -16.57 -17.77
CA LEU A 172 19.03 -16.69 -18.05
C LEU A 172 19.41 -18.12 -18.48
N PRO A 173 20.53 -18.30 -19.20
CA PRO A 173 21.02 -19.63 -19.59
C PRO A 173 21.16 -20.61 -18.41
N GLU A 174 21.52 -20.11 -17.23
CA GLU A 174 21.68 -20.91 -16.00
C GLU A 174 20.34 -21.33 -15.38
N GLU A 175 19.28 -20.56 -15.62
CA GLU A 175 17.92 -20.81 -15.13
C GLU A 175 17.18 -21.82 -16.01
N GLN A 176 17.53 -21.86 -17.30
CA GLN A 176 16.81 -22.60 -18.33
C GLN A 176 16.76 -24.13 -18.13
N PRO A 177 17.82 -24.81 -17.67
CA PRO A 177 17.76 -26.25 -17.37
C PRO A 177 16.75 -26.58 -16.27
N CYS A 178 16.72 -25.78 -15.19
CA CYS A 178 15.76 -25.95 -14.09
C CYS A 178 14.34 -25.70 -14.59
N ALA A 179 14.12 -24.57 -15.26
CA ALA A 179 12.82 -24.23 -15.82
C ALA A 179 12.30 -25.28 -16.79
N THR A 180 13.15 -25.82 -17.67
CA THR A 180 12.77 -26.85 -18.65
C THR A 180 12.35 -28.15 -17.97
N TRP A 181 13.10 -28.62 -16.98
CA TRP A 181 12.77 -29.84 -16.26
C TRP A 181 11.43 -29.73 -15.52
N ILE A 182 11.21 -28.62 -14.79
CA ILE A 182 9.99 -28.40 -14.03
C ILE A 182 8.80 -28.19 -14.98
N SER A 183 8.98 -27.44 -16.06
CA SER A 183 7.95 -27.22 -17.08
C SER A 183 7.48 -28.55 -17.68
N GLY A 184 8.40 -29.45 -18.04
CA GLY A 184 8.04 -30.77 -18.54
C GLY A 184 7.22 -31.59 -17.54
N ASP A 185 7.53 -31.52 -16.24
CA ASP A 185 6.78 -32.23 -15.21
C ASP A 185 5.40 -31.60 -14.93
N ILE A 186 5.28 -30.27 -15.04
CA ILE A 186 4.00 -29.53 -15.01
C ILE A 186 3.11 -29.97 -16.18
N GLU A 187 3.64 -29.93 -17.41
CA GLU A 187 2.94 -30.29 -18.62
C GLU A 187 2.48 -31.75 -18.59
N ALA A 188 3.33 -32.68 -18.14
CA ALA A 188 2.97 -34.08 -17.97
C ALA A 188 1.88 -34.30 -16.90
N THR A 189 1.88 -33.50 -15.83
CA THR A 189 0.93 -33.65 -14.72
C THR A 189 -0.45 -33.06 -15.02
N PHE A 190 -0.48 -31.89 -15.64
CA PHE A 190 -1.71 -31.11 -15.83
C PHE A 190 -2.18 -31.06 -17.28
N GLY A 191 -1.35 -31.46 -18.24
CA GLY A 191 -1.65 -31.35 -19.66
C GLY A 191 -1.83 -29.90 -20.09
N CYS A 192 -1.14 -28.96 -19.44
CA CYS A 192 -1.20 -27.52 -19.74
C CYS A 192 -0.09 -27.11 -20.73
N GLU A 193 -0.11 -25.87 -21.20
CA GLU A 193 0.96 -25.27 -22.02
C GLU A 193 1.42 -23.93 -21.42
N ARG A 194 2.61 -23.45 -21.77
CA ARG A 194 3.10 -22.15 -21.27
C ARG A 194 2.28 -21.02 -21.87
N MET A 195 1.75 -20.12 -21.03
CA MET A 195 1.08 -18.90 -21.52
C MET A 195 2.12 -17.89 -22.03
N PRO A 196 1.95 -17.35 -23.25
CA PRO A 196 2.82 -16.28 -23.76
C PRO A 196 2.62 -14.97 -22.98
N PRO A 197 3.70 -14.20 -22.71
CA PRO A 197 3.61 -12.89 -22.05
C PRO A 197 2.69 -11.91 -22.75
N GLU A 198 2.63 -11.93 -24.08
CA GLU A 198 1.81 -11.03 -24.90
C GLU A 198 0.31 -11.24 -24.65
N ILE A 199 -0.07 -12.45 -24.21
CA ILE A 199 -1.45 -12.80 -23.89
C ILE A 199 -1.72 -12.50 -22.42
N GLY A 200 -0.88 -12.99 -21.51
CA GLY A 200 -1.10 -12.80 -20.08
C GLY A 200 -1.05 -11.35 -19.61
N THR A 201 -0.37 -10.47 -20.37
CA THR A 201 -0.31 -9.03 -20.09
C THR A 201 -1.48 -8.23 -20.66
N VAL A 202 -2.42 -8.83 -21.39
CA VAL A 202 -3.63 -8.15 -21.87
C VAL A 202 -4.45 -7.66 -20.68
N LEU A 203 -4.93 -6.41 -20.75
CA LEU A 203 -5.74 -5.77 -19.71
C LEU A 203 -7.15 -6.36 -19.67
N VAL A 204 -7.71 -6.49 -18.46
CA VAL A 204 -9.11 -6.80 -18.19
C VAL A 204 -9.75 -5.55 -17.60
N PRO A 205 -10.49 -4.77 -18.40
CA PRO A 205 -10.77 -3.36 -18.07
C PRO A 205 -11.79 -3.16 -16.95
N ASP A 206 -12.63 -4.15 -16.68
CA ASP A 206 -13.87 -3.99 -15.91
C ASP A 206 -13.98 -4.96 -14.73
N VAL A 207 -12.86 -5.47 -14.22
CA VAL A 207 -12.82 -6.31 -13.01
C VAL A 207 -11.78 -5.79 -12.01
N LEU A 208 -11.92 -6.22 -10.76
CA LEU A 208 -10.92 -6.05 -9.70
C LEU A 208 -10.20 -7.39 -9.46
N ALA A 209 -8.90 -7.35 -9.23
CA ALA A 209 -8.10 -8.49 -8.81
C ALA A 209 -7.10 -8.04 -7.73
N GLY A 210 -7.38 -8.40 -6.48
CA GLY A 210 -6.64 -7.92 -5.32
C GLY A 210 -6.72 -6.40 -5.19
N LEU A 211 -5.57 -5.76 -4.96
CA LEU A 211 -5.48 -4.30 -4.77
C LEU A 211 -5.36 -3.52 -6.09
N ARG A 212 -5.63 -4.14 -7.24
CA ARG A 212 -5.54 -3.50 -8.57
C ARG A 212 -6.87 -2.87 -8.96
N LEU A 213 -6.80 -1.63 -9.43
CA LEU A 213 -7.96 -0.91 -9.97
C LEU A 213 -8.39 -1.49 -11.33
N PRO A 214 -9.67 -1.32 -11.72
CA PRO A 214 -10.14 -1.71 -13.03
C PRO A 214 -9.40 -0.92 -14.11
N GLY A 215 -9.01 -1.59 -15.19
CA GLY A 215 -8.14 -1.01 -16.22
C GLY A 215 -6.64 -1.17 -15.94
N GLU A 216 -6.23 -1.59 -14.75
CA GLU A 216 -4.85 -2.00 -14.44
C GLU A 216 -4.68 -3.52 -14.38
N VAL A 217 -5.78 -4.25 -14.14
CA VAL A 217 -5.82 -5.71 -14.04
C VAL A 217 -5.46 -6.36 -15.37
N ARG A 218 -4.68 -7.43 -15.33
CA ARG A 218 -4.26 -8.23 -16.49
C ARG A 218 -4.77 -9.66 -16.38
N LEU A 219 -4.76 -10.39 -17.50
CA LEU A 219 -5.08 -11.81 -17.50
C LEU A 219 -4.21 -12.62 -16.52
N TYR A 220 -2.94 -12.24 -16.30
CA TYR A 220 -2.10 -12.88 -15.29
C TYR A 220 -2.61 -12.69 -13.86
N ASP A 221 -3.13 -11.51 -13.53
CA ASP A 221 -3.68 -11.23 -12.19
C ASP A 221 -4.92 -12.09 -11.91
N CYS A 222 -5.77 -12.31 -12.92
CA CYS A 222 -6.99 -13.10 -12.79
C CYS A 222 -6.78 -14.62 -12.88
N LEU A 223 -5.86 -15.08 -13.75
CA LEU A 223 -5.68 -16.50 -14.04
C LEU A 223 -4.57 -17.15 -13.21
N PHE A 224 -3.71 -16.34 -12.60
CA PHE A 224 -2.62 -16.79 -11.75
C PHE A 224 -2.62 -16.04 -10.42
N THR A 225 -1.95 -14.89 -10.32
CA THR A 225 -1.77 -14.17 -9.05
C THR A 225 -1.60 -12.68 -9.31
N ASP A 226 -2.05 -11.84 -8.38
CA ASP A 226 -1.89 -10.37 -8.42
C ASP A 226 -0.63 -9.90 -7.65
N HIS A 227 0.12 -10.83 -7.06
CA HIS A 227 1.27 -10.54 -6.21
C HIS A 227 2.51 -10.09 -6.99
N HIS A 228 2.55 -10.33 -8.31
CA HIS A 228 3.68 -9.94 -9.14
C HIS A 228 3.35 -8.75 -10.02
N ARG A 229 4.38 -7.97 -10.32
CA ARG A 229 4.31 -6.95 -11.36
C ARG A 229 4.71 -7.57 -12.69
N TRP A 230 3.76 -7.71 -13.61
CA TRP A 230 3.94 -8.47 -14.86
C TRP A 230 4.65 -7.74 -15.99
N VAL A 231 4.73 -6.41 -15.91
CA VAL A 231 5.34 -5.56 -16.92
C VAL A 231 6.41 -4.71 -16.27
N GLU A 232 7.51 -4.50 -16.99
CA GLU A 232 8.57 -3.61 -16.56
C GLU A 232 7.98 -2.21 -16.27
N PRO A 233 8.20 -1.66 -15.07
CA PRO A 233 7.62 -0.37 -14.72
C PRO A 233 8.20 0.73 -15.59
N SER A 234 7.32 1.51 -16.22
CA SER A 234 7.73 2.70 -16.92
C SER A 234 8.17 3.77 -15.91
N PRO A 235 9.27 4.49 -16.19
CA PRO A 235 9.60 5.70 -15.45
C PRO A 235 8.48 6.74 -15.49
N SER A 236 7.50 6.73 -16.39
CA SER A 236 6.36 7.66 -16.30
C SER A 236 5.39 7.32 -15.18
N ASP A 237 5.18 6.03 -14.94
CA ASP A 237 4.05 5.53 -14.13
C ASP A 237 4.42 5.45 -12.64
N GLU A 238 5.71 5.43 -12.34
CA GLU A 238 6.19 5.41 -10.96
C GLU A 238 5.98 6.76 -10.27
N PRO A 239 5.27 6.83 -9.13
CA PRO A 239 5.14 8.08 -8.40
C PRO A 239 6.51 8.52 -7.89
N ALA A 240 6.87 9.78 -8.16
CA ALA A 240 8.00 10.40 -7.51
C ALA A 240 7.78 10.41 -5.99
N PRO A 241 8.72 9.93 -5.18
CA PRO A 241 8.57 9.94 -3.74
C PRO A 241 8.78 11.35 -3.18
N GLY A 242 8.25 11.57 -1.98
CA GLY A 242 8.61 12.74 -1.16
C GLY A 242 9.98 12.56 -0.51
N VAL A 243 10.46 13.62 0.13
CA VAL A 243 11.73 13.62 0.87
C VAL A 243 11.46 13.46 2.36
N GLU A 244 12.24 12.67 3.09
CA GLU A 244 12.23 12.71 4.55
C GLU A 244 13.18 13.81 5.04
N VAL A 245 12.64 14.77 5.80
CA VAL A 245 13.38 15.91 6.34
C VAL A 245 13.40 15.82 7.86
N GLU A 246 14.59 15.91 8.44
CA GLU A 246 14.73 16.00 9.90
C GLU A 246 14.14 17.31 10.43
N ALA A 247 13.43 17.23 11.55
CA ALA A 247 12.84 18.40 12.20
C ALA A 247 13.87 19.51 12.52
N SER A 248 15.12 19.13 12.80
CA SER A 248 16.25 20.04 13.06
C SER A 248 16.61 20.91 11.85
N ASN A 249 16.22 20.51 10.64
CA ASN A 249 16.50 21.23 9.40
C ASN A 249 15.35 22.15 8.97
N LEU A 250 14.24 22.20 9.72
CA LEU A 250 13.13 23.10 9.42
C LEU A 250 13.46 24.53 9.84
N THR A 251 12.88 25.49 9.14
CA THR A 251 12.94 26.92 9.52
C THR A 251 11.98 27.23 10.68
N GLU A 252 12.27 28.28 11.44
CA GLU A 252 11.44 28.71 12.57
C GLU A 252 9.96 28.97 12.20
N PRO A 253 9.62 29.61 11.05
CA PRO A 253 8.23 29.81 10.68
C PRO A 253 7.46 28.50 10.47
N LEU A 254 8.09 27.52 9.83
CA LEU A 254 7.45 26.22 9.61
C LEU A 254 7.34 25.43 10.92
N VAL A 255 8.36 25.47 11.78
CA VAL A 255 8.30 24.88 13.13
C VAL A 255 7.12 25.45 13.92
N ALA A 256 6.90 26.76 13.84
CA ALA A 256 5.77 27.43 14.49
C ALA A 256 4.42 26.90 13.97
N VAL A 257 4.26 26.75 12.66
CA VAL A 257 3.06 26.15 12.03
C VAL A 257 2.84 24.71 12.51
N LEU A 258 3.86 23.85 12.42
CA LEU A 258 3.76 22.44 12.81
C LEU A 258 3.48 22.28 14.31
N THR A 259 3.97 23.18 15.15
CA THR A 259 3.70 23.19 16.59
C THR A 259 2.22 23.43 16.87
N VAL A 260 1.61 24.42 16.22
CA VAL A 260 0.18 24.72 16.39
C VAL A 260 -0.69 23.61 15.81
N LEU A 261 -0.37 23.10 14.61
CA LEU A 261 -1.08 21.96 14.03
C LEU A 261 -0.96 20.72 14.91
N GLY A 262 0.23 20.42 15.42
CA GLY A 262 0.45 19.30 16.33
C GLY A 262 -0.47 19.36 17.55
N ALA A 263 -0.56 20.52 18.21
CA ALA A 263 -1.45 20.70 19.35
C ALA A 263 -2.94 20.53 18.99
N LEU A 264 -3.36 21.08 17.85
CA LEU A 264 -4.74 20.95 17.36
C LEU A 264 -5.12 19.48 17.08
N TYR A 265 -4.22 18.74 16.42
CA TYR A 265 -4.47 17.33 16.10
C TYR A 265 -4.36 16.43 17.33
N ASP A 266 -3.50 16.73 18.29
CA ASP A 266 -3.43 15.99 19.55
C ASP A 266 -4.73 16.15 20.38
N LEU A 267 -5.31 17.36 20.41
CA LEU A 267 -6.65 17.60 20.96
C LEU A 267 -7.71 16.75 20.24
N LEU A 268 -7.70 16.77 18.91
CA LEU A 268 -8.69 16.06 18.10
C LEU A 268 -8.59 14.53 18.31
N TRP A 269 -7.38 13.97 18.23
CA TRP A 269 -7.14 12.53 18.35
C TRP A 269 -7.45 11.99 19.74
N THR A 270 -7.22 12.80 20.79
CA THR A 270 -7.62 12.45 22.16
C THR A 270 -9.13 12.18 22.28
N LEU A 271 -9.94 12.79 21.42
CA LEU A 271 -11.39 12.71 21.43
C LEU A 271 -11.99 11.74 20.41
N MET A 272 -11.18 11.14 19.53
CA MET A 272 -11.63 10.23 18.48
C MET A 272 -11.44 8.76 18.87
N PRO A 273 -12.52 7.99 19.11
CA PRO A 273 -12.44 6.57 19.50
C PRO A 273 -11.77 5.68 18.45
N GLU A 274 -11.94 6.00 17.17
CA GLU A 274 -11.44 5.21 16.05
C GLU A 274 -9.91 5.12 16.06
N LEU A 275 -9.24 6.15 16.59
CA LEU A 275 -7.78 6.27 16.66
C LEU A 275 -7.19 5.62 17.91
N GLN A 276 -7.99 5.29 18.94
CA GLN A 276 -7.52 4.60 20.15
C GLN A 276 -7.46 3.08 20.01
N SER A 277 -7.96 2.53 18.89
CA SER A 277 -7.96 1.08 18.62
C SER A 277 -6.60 0.52 18.16
N GLY A 278 -5.58 1.37 18.00
CA GLY A 278 -4.23 0.97 17.56
C GLY A 278 -4.12 0.63 16.07
N ALA A 279 -5.21 0.73 15.30
CA ALA A 279 -5.26 0.35 13.89
C ALA A 279 -4.91 1.49 12.90
N CYS A 280 -4.61 2.71 13.38
CA CYS A 280 -4.41 3.87 12.52
C CYS A 280 -3.10 4.59 12.81
N TYR A 281 -2.24 4.73 11.79
CA TYR A 281 -1.10 5.65 11.84
C TYR A 281 -1.59 7.07 11.54
N CYS A 282 -1.57 7.93 12.55
CA CYS A 282 -2.01 9.30 12.39
C CYS A 282 -1.00 10.13 11.59
N VAL A 283 -1.37 10.51 10.37
CA VAL A 283 -0.57 11.38 9.49
C VAL A 283 -1.33 12.68 9.25
N VAL A 284 -0.68 13.82 9.51
CA VAL A 284 -1.23 15.15 9.25
C VAL A 284 -0.74 15.66 7.90
N ARG A 285 -1.66 16.06 7.02
CA ARG A 285 -1.31 16.72 5.75
C ARG A 285 -1.46 18.23 5.90
N THR A 286 -0.47 18.97 5.40
CA THR A 286 -0.48 20.44 5.41
C THR A 286 0.23 20.98 4.17
N ASP A 287 -0.12 22.18 3.73
CA ASP A 287 0.62 22.97 2.74
C ASP A 287 1.71 23.85 3.39
N GLY A 288 1.96 23.68 4.70
CA GLY A 288 2.91 24.45 5.48
C GLY A 288 2.40 25.83 5.89
N VAL A 289 1.11 26.10 5.70
CA VAL A 289 0.44 27.33 6.13
C VAL A 289 -0.69 26.98 7.10
N LEU A 290 -0.91 27.85 8.08
CA LEU A 290 -2.12 27.78 8.89
C LEU A 290 -3.23 28.55 8.20
N HIS A 291 -4.40 27.94 8.09
CA HIS A 291 -5.59 28.58 7.57
C HIS A 291 -6.59 28.76 8.72
N LYS A 292 -6.96 30.01 9.02
CA LYS A 292 -7.87 30.32 10.12
C LYS A 292 -9.20 29.59 9.98
N GLU A 293 -9.74 29.50 8.77
CA GLU A 293 -10.99 28.80 8.47
C GLU A 293 -10.93 27.31 8.83
N GLU A 294 -9.84 26.63 8.44
CA GLU A 294 -9.63 25.22 8.78
C GLU A 294 -9.42 25.00 10.27
N MET A 295 -8.72 25.92 10.96
CA MET A 295 -8.59 25.87 12.43
C MET A 295 -9.96 26.02 13.11
N VAL A 296 -10.78 26.98 12.68
CA VAL A 296 -12.13 27.20 13.22
C VAL A 296 -13.01 25.97 12.99
N LYS A 297 -12.95 25.36 11.80
CA LYS A 297 -13.68 24.14 11.46
C LYS A 297 -13.24 22.95 12.31
N ALA A 298 -11.94 22.78 12.53
CA ALA A 298 -11.40 21.74 13.40
C ALA A 298 -11.82 21.95 14.87
N LEU A 299 -11.78 23.18 15.37
CA LEU A 299 -12.24 23.53 16.73
C LEU A 299 -13.74 23.28 16.91
N ALA A 300 -14.56 23.60 15.92
CA ALA A 300 -15.99 23.28 15.94
C ALA A 300 -16.22 21.76 16.03
N LYS A 301 -15.43 20.95 15.31
CA LYS A 301 -15.48 19.49 15.41
C LYS A 301 -15.07 18.99 16.81
N ILE A 302 -14.02 19.55 17.39
CA ILE A 302 -13.56 19.25 18.75
C ILE A 302 -14.68 19.51 19.77
N ARG A 303 -15.39 20.64 19.67
CA ARG A 303 -16.54 20.94 20.55
C ARG A 303 -17.63 19.88 20.49
N VAL A 304 -18.00 19.43 19.30
CA VAL A 304 -19.01 18.37 19.13
C VAL A 304 -18.55 17.09 19.81
N LEU A 305 -17.26 16.75 19.71
CA LEU A 305 -16.70 15.55 20.33
C LEU A 305 -16.56 15.64 21.86
N LEU A 306 -16.61 16.85 22.45
CA LEU A 306 -16.58 17.06 23.90
C LEU A 306 -17.96 16.89 24.59
N GLU A 307 -19.05 16.72 23.82
CA GLU A 307 -20.44 16.76 24.31
C GLU A 307 -21.26 15.49 23.94
N PRO A 308 -21.18 14.40 24.73
CA PRO A 308 -20.15 14.05 25.71
C PRO A 308 -18.95 13.32 25.04
N PRO A 309 -17.75 13.34 25.66
CA PRO A 309 -16.59 12.63 25.13
C PRO A 309 -16.81 11.12 25.19
N LYS A 310 -16.43 10.44 24.11
CA LYS A 310 -16.60 8.98 23.97
C LYS A 310 -15.35 8.18 24.35
N THR A 311 -14.18 8.83 24.38
CA THR A 311 -12.90 8.19 24.69
C THR A 311 -12.62 8.22 26.19
N ALA A 312 -11.94 7.21 26.73
CA ALA A 312 -11.57 7.17 28.14
C ALA A 312 -10.70 8.38 28.54
N ARG A 313 -9.74 8.74 27.68
CA ARG A 313 -8.88 9.93 27.84
C ARG A 313 -9.70 11.23 27.79
N GLY A 314 -10.64 11.34 26.85
CA GLY A 314 -11.54 12.49 26.74
C GLY A 314 -12.47 12.66 27.95
N ILE A 315 -12.93 11.56 28.55
CA ILE A 315 -13.72 11.57 29.79
C ILE A 315 -12.88 12.04 30.97
N ALA A 316 -11.67 11.48 31.13
CA ALA A 316 -10.77 11.79 32.25
C ALA A 316 -10.29 13.25 32.21
N ALA A 317 -9.93 13.76 31.03
CA ALA A 317 -9.36 15.09 30.84
C ALA A 317 -10.38 16.14 30.35
N LYS A 318 -11.69 15.89 30.44
CA LYS A 318 -12.74 16.73 29.83
C LYS A 318 -12.56 18.23 30.14
N ARG A 319 -12.35 18.58 31.41
CA ARG A 319 -12.20 19.99 31.85
C ARG A 319 -10.96 20.66 31.28
N GLU A 320 -9.86 19.93 31.19
CA GLU A 320 -8.58 20.41 30.67
C GLU A 320 -8.66 20.61 29.16
N LEU A 321 -9.26 19.65 28.44
CA LEU A 321 -9.48 19.75 26.99
C LEU A 321 -10.46 20.88 26.64
N GLU A 322 -11.51 21.11 27.44
CA GLU A 322 -12.41 22.25 27.27
C GLU A 322 -11.71 23.60 27.51
N ALA A 323 -10.83 23.68 28.52
CA ALA A 323 -10.05 24.88 28.80
C ALA A 323 -9.07 25.16 27.66
N ALA A 324 -8.31 24.14 27.25
CA ALA A 324 -7.39 24.20 26.13
C ALA A 324 -8.09 24.62 24.82
N THR A 325 -9.26 24.04 24.53
CA THR A 325 -10.06 24.39 23.35
C THR A 325 -10.48 25.86 23.39
N ARG A 326 -10.96 26.36 24.53
CA ARG A 326 -11.38 27.76 24.70
C ARG A 326 -10.21 28.75 24.57
N GLU A 327 -9.04 28.40 25.11
CA GLU A 327 -7.83 29.21 24.97
C GLU A 327 -7.39 29.29 23.52
N LEU A 328 -7.34 28.16 22.80
CA LEU A 328 -6.98 28.14 21.39
C LEU A 328 -7.99 28.93 20.54
N GLU A 329 -9.29 28.85 20.82
CA GLU A 329 -10.31 29.65 20.13
C GLU A 329 -10.10 31.15 20.32
N ALA A 330 -9.76 31.60 21.53
CA ALA A 330 -9.47 33.01 21.79
C ALA A 330 -8.23 33.48 21.01
N LEU A 331 -7.21 32.63 20.90
CA LEU A 331 -6.00 32.90 20.12
C LEU A 331 -6.29 32.94 18.62
N VAL A 332 -7.11 32.02 18.10
CA VAL A 332 -7.53 32.00 16.69
C VAL A 332 -8.44 33.19 16.36
N ALA A 333 -9.31 33.59 17.27
CA ALA A 333 -10.19 34.74 17.08
C ALA A 333 -9.43 36.06 16.94
N SER A 334 -8.35 36.22 17.72
CA SER A 334 -7.52 37.43 17.73
C SER A 334 -6.48 37.49 16.59
N TRP A 335 -6.26 36.38 15.88
CA TRP A 335 -5.39 36.31 14.72
C TRP A 335 -6.12 36.81 13.45
N ASP A 336 -5.45 37.58 12.59
CA ASP A 336 -5.99 38.08 11.33
C ASP A 336 -6.28 36.96 10.31
N GLY A 337 -5.60 35.82 10.45
CA GLY A 337 -5.82 34.62 9.64
C GLY A 337 -4.92 34.53 8.41
N GLU A 338 -3.95 35.44 8.26
CA GLU A 338 -2.98 35.42 7.17
C GLU A 338 -1.56 35.22 7.72
N GLY A 339 -0.79 34.32 7.10
CA GLY A 339 0.63 34.14 7.37
C GLY A 339 0.97 33.26 8.59
N ALA A 340 2.08 33.59 9.26
CA ALA A 340 2.62 32.78 10.36
C ALA A 340 1.76 32.89 11.63
N PRO A 341 1.67 31.82 12.45
CA PRO A 341 0.92 31.89 13.69
C PRO A 341 1.49 32.94 14.66
N PRO A 342 0.63 33.67 15.40
CA PRO A 342 1.09 34.58 16.44
C PRO A 342 1.95 33.85 17.48
N SER A 343 2.97 34.52 18.02
CA SER A 343 3.88 33.94 19.02
C SER A 343 3.14 33.42 20.27
N ALA A 344 2.04 34.08 20.66
CA ALA A 344 1.17 33.62 21.75
C ALA A 344 0.53 32.24 21.46
N MET A 345 0.14 31.99 20.20
CA MET A 345 -0.42 30.72 19.76
C MET A 345 0.64 29.61 19.77
N VAL A 346 1.85 29.91 19.31
CA VAL A 346 2.99 28.97 19.32
C VAL A 346 3.41 28.64 20.75
N ALA A 347 3.47 29.63 21.63
CA ALA A 347 3.81 29.44 23.04
C ALA A 347 2.73 28.63 23.80
N TRP A 348 1.45 28.86 23.48
CA TRP A 348 0.37 28.03 23.98
C TRP A 348 0.51 26.58 23.50
N ALA A 349 0.68 26.37 22.19
CA ALA A 349 0.76 25.03 21.60
C ALA A 349 1.98 24.24 22.10
N SER A 350 3.11 24.90 22.31
CA SER A 350 4.32 24.28 22.86
C SER A 350 4.08 23.74 24.27
N ARG A 351 3.47 24.56 25.15
CA ARG A 351 3.13 24.17 26.53
C ARG A 351 2.10 23.04 26.56
N PHE A 352 1.10 23.11 25.69
CA PHE A 352 0.07 22.07 25.59
C PHE A 352 0.70 20.72 25.23
N LEU A 353 1.50 20.67 24.16
CA LEU A 353 2.18 19.44 23.73
C LEU A 353 3.13 18.88 24.80
N GLU A 354 3.83 19.75 25.54
CA GLU A 354 4.69 19.33 26.66
C GLU A 354 3.88 18.69 27.79
N SER A 355 2.69 19.22 28.10
CA SER A 355 1.82 18.62 29.11
C SER A 355 1.24 17.27 28.69
N CYS A 356 0.90 17.09 27.41
CA CYS A 356 0.31 15.86 26.89
C CYS A 356 1.29 14.69 26.75
N LEU A 357 2.60 14.98 26.63
CA LEU A 357 3.68 13.97 26.56
C LEU A 357 4.00 13.32 27.92
N VAL A 358 3.64 13.96 29.03
CA VAL A 358 3.91 13.44 30.39
C VAL A 358 2.90 12.33 30.78
N ASP A 359 1.73 12.29 30.14
CA ASP A 359 0.68 11.29 30.39
C ASP A 359 0.75 10.05 29.46
N ALA A 360 1.87 9.88 28.74
CA ALA A 360 2.03 8.82 27.73
C ALA A 360 2.97 7.66 28.15
N ASP A 361 3.42 7.61 29.40
CA ASP A 361 4.06 6.41 29.97
C ASP A 361 2.98 5.56 30.68
N PRO A 362 2.93 4.23 30.43
CA PRO A 362 1.86 3.34 30.90
C PRO A 362 1.79 3.14 32.43
#